data_AF-A0A9D5C079-F1
#
_entry.id   AF-A0A9D5C079-F1
#
_cell.length_a   1.000
_cell.length_b   1.000
_cell.length_c   1.000
_cell.angle_alpha   90.00
_cell.angle_beta   90.00
_cell.angle_gamma   90.00
#
_symmetry.space_group_name_H-M   'P 1'
#
loop_
_entity.id
_entity.type
_entity.pdbx_description
1 polymer ?
#
loop_
_entity_poly.entity_id
_entity_poly.type
_entity_poly.pdbx_seq_one_letter_code
_entity_poly.pdbx_strand_id
1 'polypeptide(L)'
;MAETSRSNGKKRARDNEENGAGGGDLGESLEDNLTFSDTLIALRMMRAQFPTIEKVSMQPFILRSQLYSSVKNRTQVDRDLETLKKDKVLRLFKLNTGQDDHAVMFMDDYLNQMTFSVKRLGQNNNTEVFEWFKQYVVESNLGDSIGHEELCSLLSYGGRIKDEHVTLLINVGLLTRQLIDPNMYWFSIPNIGSILKDLLQGRKELLSFLNRRKYKEMLLTPLEKKQLRLSPLDMRFHLRDLIGSGHLRTLQTPTGILVRVSKD
;
A
#
# COMPACT_ATOMS: atom_id res chain seq x y z
N MET A 1 -11.46 63.74 -11.28
CA MET A 1 -11.69 64.39 -9.98
C MET A 1 -13.19 64.63 -9.83
N ALA A 2 -13.73 64.32 -8.63
CA ALA A 2 -15.14 64.35 -8.19
C ALA A 2 -16.04 63.22 -8.76
N GLU A 3 -16.34 62.08 -8.10
CA GLU A 3 -17.15 61.83 -6.86
C GLU A 3 -18.59 62.41 -6.95
N THR A 4 -19.73 61.80 -6.60
CA THR A 4 -20.17 60.49 -6.04
C THR A 4 -21.71 60.53 -6.12
N SER A 5 -22.43 59.40 -6.28
CA SER A 5 -23.70 59.17 -5.55
C SER A 5 -24.24 57.74 -5.72
N ARG A 6 -24.26 57.00 -4.61
CA ARG A 6 -25.06 55.79 -4.38
C ARG A 6 -26.49 56.20 -4.02
N SER A 7 -27.50 55.43 -4.44
CA SER A 7 -28.77 55.34 -3.72
C SER A 7 -29.33 53.92 -3.75
N ASN A 8 -29.73 53.44 -2.57
CA ASN A 8 -30.29 52.14 -2.24
C ASN A 8 -31.83 52.27 -2.17
N GLY A 9 -32.61 51.26 -2.59
CA GLY A 9 -34.07 51.28 -2.33
C GLY A 9 -34.92 50.12 -2.85
N LYS A 10 -35.16 49.14 -1.96
CA LYS A 10 -36.43 48.41 -1.66
C LYS A 10 -37.17 47.61 -2.78
N LYS A 11 -37.21 46.27 -2.65
CA LYS A 11 -38.27 45.42 -2.01
C LYS A 11 -39.54 45.20 -2.86
N ARG A 12 -39.77 43.93 -3.26
CA ARG A 12 -41.12 43.31 -3.34
C ARG A 12 -41.08 41.89 -2.76
N ALA A 13 -42.13 41.57 -2.00
CA ALA A 13 -42.42 40.37 -1.21
C ALA A 13 -43.05 39.28 -2.11
N ARG A 14 -42.62 38.00 -2.01
CA ARG A 14 -43.24 36.86 -1.27
C ARG A 14 -44.67 36.52 -1.69
N ASP A 15 -44.81 35.35 -2.30
CA ASP A 15 -45.90 34.41 -2.01
C ASP A 15 -45.28 33.05 -1.65
N ASN A 16 -45.86 32.44 -0.62
CA ASN A 16 -45.40 31.27 0.08
C ASN A 16 -46.59 30.30 0.09
N GLU A 17 -46.49 29.18 -0.61
CA GLU A 17 -47.33 28.02 -0.36
C GLU A 17 -46.42 26.78 -0.32
N GLU A 18 -46.11 26.37 0.91
CA GLU A 18 -45.77 25.00 1.23
C GLU A 18 -47.06 24.18 1.26
N ASN A 19 -47.07 23.02 0.60
CA ASN A 19 -47.52 21.77 1.21
C ASN A 19 -47.24 20.56 0.30
N GLY A 20 -46.38 19.66 0.79
CA GLY A 20 -46.79 18.27 0.95
C GLY A 20 -46.51 17.25 -0.16
N ALA A 21 -45.34 16.61 -0.02
CA ALA A 21 -45.17 15.15 -0.03
C ALA A 21 -45.14 14.36 -1.35
N GLY A 22 -43.96 13.75 -1.58
CA GLY A 22 -43.86 12.30 -1.76
C GLY A 22 -43.66 11.81 -3.19
N GLY A 23 -42.41 11.59 -3.59
CA GLY A 23 -42.12 10.99 -4.90
C GLY A 23 -40.66 10.68 -5.17
N GLY A 24 -40.07 9.78 -4.36
CA GLY A 24 -39.00 8.87 -4.78
C GLY A 24 -37.74 9.46 -5.41
N ASP A 25 -36.91 10.10 -4.59
CA ASP A 25 -35.47 10.20 -4.87
C ASP A 25 -34.81 8.84 -4.60
N LEU A 26 -34.89 7.96 -5.61
CA LEU A 26 -34.21 6.65 -5.65
C LEU A 26 -33.20 6.59 -6.80
N GLY A 27 -32.88 7.74 -7.40
CA GLY A 27 -31.95 7.86 -8.52
C GLY A 27 -30.53 8.22 -8.10
N GLU A 28 -30.35 8.99 -7.02
CA GLU A 28 -29.03 9.54 -6.65
C GLU A 28 -28.20 8.59 -5.75
N SER A 29 -28.78 7.52 -5.21
CA SER A 29 -28.09 6.61 -4.27
C SER A 29 -27.26 5.50 -4.94
N LEU A 30 -27.32 5.31 -6.27
CA LEU A 30 -26.64 4.18 -6.93
C LEU A 30 -25.39 4.58 -7.73
N GLU A 31 -25.23 5.86 -8.09
CA GLU A 31 -24.06 6.33 -8.83
C GLU A 31 -22.82 6.54 -7.94
N ASP A 32 -23.03 6.87 -6.65
CA ASP A 32 -21.95 6.96 -5.65
C ASP A 32 -21.35 5.58 -5.28
N ASN A 33 -21.98 4.48 -5.68
CA ASN A 33 -21.50 3.12 -5.41
C ASN A 33 -20.54 2.56 -6.50
N LEU A 34 -20.23 3.33 -7.54
CA LEU A 34 -19.38 2.88 -8.66
C LEU A 34 -18.18 3.78 -8.96
N THR A 35 -17.92 4.82 -8.18
CA THR A 35 -16.69 5.62 -8.34
C THR A 35 -15.50 4.87 -7.74
N PHE A 36 -14.91 3.96 -8.51
CA PHE A 36 -13.60 3.40 -8.17
C PHE A 36 -12.58 4.54 -8.12
N SER A 37 -11.96 4.77 -6.97
CA SER A 37 -10.88 5.75 -6.87
C SER A 37 -9.72 5.35 -7.79
N ASP A 38 -9.04 6.34 -8.37
CA ASP A 38 -7.83 6.11 -9.18
C ASP A 38 -6.80 5.26 -8.42
N THR A 39 -6.73 5.43 -7.10
CA THR A 39 -5.88 4.64 -6.20
C THR A 39 -6.27 3.16 -6.20
N LEU A 40 -7.56 2.84 -6.07
CA LEU A 40 -8.04 1.45 -6.09
C LEU A 40 -7.84 0.79 -7.47
N ILE A 41 -8.05 1.53 -8.55
CA ILE A 41 -7.78 1.06 -9.91
C ILE A 41 -6.28 0.77 -10.08
N ALA A 42 -5.42 1.70 -9.64
CA ALA A 42 -3.97 1.53 -9.69
C ALA A 42 -3.51 0.30 -8.89
N LEU A 43 -4.06 0.09 -7.68
CA LEU A 43 -3.80 -1.07 -6.84
C LEU A 43 -4.20 -2.38 -7.54
N ARG A 44 -5.41 -2.47 -8.10
CA ARG A 44 -5.87 -3.67 -8.82
C ARG A 44 -5.01 -3.97 -10.04
N MET A 45 -4.66 -2.95 -10.82
CA MET A 45 -3.77 -3.10 -11.98
C MET A 45 -2.38 -3.58 -11.54
N MET A 46 -1.80 -2.99 -10.50
CA MET A 46 -0.49 -3.39 -9.97
C MET A 46 -0.49 -4.80 -9.40
N ARG A 47 -1.56 -5.18 -8.69
CA ARG A 47 -1.77 -6.55 -8.20
C ARG A 47 -1.77 -7.56 -9.35
N ALA A 48 -2.50 -7.26 -10.43
CA ALA A 48 -2.58 -8.13 -11.61
C ALA A 48 -1.26 -8.20 -12.41
N GLN A 49 -0.41 -7.17 -12.31
CA GLN A 49 0.90 -7.10 -12.96
C GLN A 49 2.03 -7.61 -12.07
N PHE A 50 1.74 -8.06 -10.85
CA PHE A 50 2.76 -8.54 -9.93
C PHE A 50 3.45 -9.78 -10.52
N PRO A 51 4.78 -9.82 -10.54
CA PRO A 51 5.52 -10.89 -11.21
C PRO A 51 5.34 -12.22 -10.48
N THR A 52 5.26 -13.31 -11.24
CA THR A 52 5.30 -14.66 -10.66
C THR A 52 6.72 -15.00 -10.25
N ILE A 53 6.95 -15.23 -8.96
CA ILE A 53 8.27 -15.51 -8.41
C ILE A 53 8.40 -17.02 -8.17
N GLU A 54 9.09 -17.73 -9.05
CA GLU A 54 9.19 -19.21 -9.02
C GLU A 54 9.77 -19.77 -7.72
N LYS A 55 10.73 -19.05 -7.11
CA LYS A 55 11.48 -19.54 -5.94
C LYS A 55 10.81 -19.23 -4.61
N VAL A 56 9.91 -18.26 -4.57
CA VAL A 56 9.26 -17.78 -3.35
C VAL A 56 7.81 -17.52 -3.69
N SER A 57 6.91 -18.39 -3.24
CA SER A 57 5.47 -18.13 -3.32
C SER A 57 5.13 -16.94 -2.45
N MET A 58 4.96 -15.79 -3.09
CA MET A 58 4.61 -14.52 -2.47
C MET A 58 3.33 -14.00 -3.11
N GLN A 59 2.33 -13.73 -2.28
CA GLN A 59 1.14 -13.02 -2.74
C GLN A 59 1.49 -11.57 -3.14
N PRO A 60 0.77 -10.99 -4.11
CA PRO A 60 1.06 -9.66 -4.61
C PRO A 60 1.08 -8.59 -3.51
N PHE A 61 2.12 -7.76 -3.52
CA PHE A 61 2.17 -6.53 -2.73
C PHE A 61 2.61 -5.36 -3.61
N ILE A 62 2.20 -4.16 -3.21
CA ILE A 62 2.47 -2.91 -3.92
C ILE A 62 3.24 -2.00 -2.96
N LEU A 63 4.26 -1.28 -3.44
CA LEU A 63 4.88 -0.24 -2.64
C LEU A 63 4.07 1.05 -2.71
N ARG A 64 3.91 1.75 -1.59
CA ARG A 64 3.22 3.05 -1.56
C ARG A 64 3.84 4.06 -2.54
N SER A 65 5.16 4.01 -2.72
CA SER A 65 5.90 4.76 -3.74
C SER A 65 5.39 4.48 -5.15
N GLN A 66 5.04 3.25 -5.51
CA GLN A 66 4.52 2.92 -6.83
C GLN A 66 3.19 3.63 -7.11
N LEU A 67 2.34 3.79 -6.10
CA LEU A 67 1.07 4.52 -6.25
C LEU A 67 1.31 6.00 -6.55
N TYR A 68 2.31 6.61 -5.91
CA TYR A 68 2.70 8.00 -6.19
C TYR A 68 3.23 8.22 -7.61
N SER A 69 3.66 7.15 -8.30
CA SER A 69 4.03 7.24 -9.73
C SER A 69 2.83 7.20 -10.68
N SER A 70 1.70 6.64 -10.24
CA SER A 70 0.52 6.39 -11.08
C SER A 70 -0.61 7.39 -10.84
N VAL A 71 -0.74 7.88 -9.60
CA VAL A 71 -1.78 8.85 -9.21
C VAL A 71 -1.12 10.19 -8.90
N LYS A 72 -1.60 11.26 -9.54
CA LYS A 72 -0.98 12.60 -9.46
C LYS A 72 -0.99 13.19 -8.06
N ASN A 73 -2.09 13.00 -7.32
CA ASN A 73 -2.28 13.60 -6.01
C ASN A 73 -1.88 12.63 -4.88
N ARG A 74 -0.67 12.81 -4.33
CA ARG A 74 -0.13 11.98 -3.23
C ARG A 74 -1.00 12.04 -1.98
N THR A 75 -1.54 13.21 -1.63
CA THR A 75 -2.43 13.36 -0.47
C THR A 75 -3.75 12.62 -0.68
N GLN A 76 -4.26 12.55 -1.91
CA GLN A 76 -5.45 11.75 -2.20
C GLN A 76 -5.16 10.25 -2.07
N VAL A 77 -4.01 9.78 -2.58
CA VAL A 77 -3.55 8.39 -2.38
C VAL A 77 -3.54 8.04 -0.90
N ASP A 78 -3.01 8.93 -0.06
CA ASP A 78 -2.92 8.69 1.38
C ASP A 78 -4.29 8.61 2.06
N ARG A 79 -5.22 9.49 1.67
CA ARG A 79 -6.61 9.45 2.16
C ARG A 79 -7.33 8.19 1.71
N ASP A 80 -7.15 7.79 0.45
CA ASP A 80 -7.75 6.58 -0.10
C ASP A 80 -7.20 5.33 0.60
N LEU A 81 -5.88 5.26 0.81
CA LEU A 81 -5.24 4.15 1.53
C LEU A 81 -5.75 4.04 2.97
N GLU A 82 -5.89 5.16 3.69
CA GLU A 82 -6.44 5.13 5.05
C GLU A 82 -7.92 4.74 5.07
N THR A 83 -8.70 5.12 4.07
CA THR A 83 -10.10 4.70 3.93
C THR A 83 -10.18 3.20 3.67
N LEU A 84 -9.44 2.69 2.67
CA LEU A 84 -9.38 1.27 2.33
C LEU A 84 -8.80 0.40 3.46
N LYS A 85 -7.92 0.96 4.30
CA LYS A 85 -7.43 0.31 5.52
C LYS A 85 -8.54 0.17 6.56
N LYS A 86 -9.30 1.24 6.82
CA LYS A 86 -10.44 1.25 7.76
C LYS A 86 -11.55 0.29 7.32
N ASP A 87 -11.78 0.22 6.02
CA ASP A 87 -12.76 -0.69 5.40
C ASP A 87 -12.27 -2.14 5.33
N LYS A 88 -11.07 -2.43 5.86
CA LYS A 88 -10.45 -3.76 5.89
C LYS A 88 -10.29 -4.38 4.49
N VAL A 89 -10.11 -3.54 3.47
CA VAL A 89 -9.81 -3.98 2.10
C VAL A 89 -8.31 -4.22 1.94
N LEU A 90 -7.50 -3.39 2.59
CA LEU A 90 -6.05 -3.41 2.49
C LEU A 90 -5.39 -3.49 3.86
N ARG A 91 -4.17 -4.04 3.88
CA ARG A 91 -3.25 -3.91 5.00
C ARG A 91 -1.95 -3.24 4.56
N LEU A 92 -1.46 -2.36 5.43
CA LEU A 92 -0.20 -1.66 5.24
C LEU A 92 0.86 -2.24 6.17
N PHE A 93 2.08 -2.37 5.65
CA PHE A 93 3.21 -2.91 6.39
C PHE A 93 4.41 -1.98 6.22
N LYS A 94 5.07 -1.67 7.33
CA LYS A 94 6.33 -0.95 7.31
C LYS A 94 7.46 -1.90 6.87
N LEU A 95 8.25 -1.48 5.88
CA LEU A 95 9.37 -2.27 5.37
C LEU A 95 10.70 -1.74 5.91
N ASN A 96 11.64 -2.66 6.13
CA ASN A 96 13.00 -2.35 6.59
C ASN A 96 13.98 -2.12 5.43
N THR A 97 13.57 -1.38 4.39
CA THR A 97 14.36 -1.14 3.18
C THR A 97 14.88 0.29 3.00
N GLY A 98 14.55 1.22 3.91
CA GLY A 98 14.97 2.62 3.83
C GLY A 98 14.12 3.53 4.71
N GLN A 99 14.20 4.85 4.49
CA GLN A 99 13.32 5.82 5.16
C GLN A 99 11.91 5.74 4.56
N ASP A 100 10.96 5.26 5.36
CA ASP A 100 9.51 5.30 5.10
C ASP A 100 8.95 4.42 3.96
N ASP A 101 9.62 3.30 3.67
CA ASP A 101 9.08 2.31 2.73
C ASP A 101 7.88 1.56 3.34
N HIS A 102 6.75 1.59 2.63
CA HIS A 102 5.53 0.89 3.01
C HIS A 102 5.07 -0.05 1.91
N ALA A 103 4.74 -1.29 2.27
CA ALA A 103 4.00 -2.22 1.43
C ALA A 103 2.50 -2.10 1.71
N VAL A 104 1.73 -2.22 0.65
CA VAL A 104 0.27 -2.30 0.62
C VAL A 104 -0.10 -3.65 0.03
N MET A 105 -0.93 -4.40 0.72
CA MET A 105 -1.41 -5.70 0.26
C MET A 105 -2.92 -5.80 0.46
N PHE A 106 -3.63 -6.45 -0.47
CA PHE A 106 -5.04 -6.75 -0.26
C PHE A 106 -5.20 -7.71 0.92
N MET A 107 -6.27 -7.54 1.70
CA MET A 107 -6.49 -8.39 2.87
C MET A 107 -6.59 -9.88 2.49
N ASP A 108 -7.25 -10.20 1.38
CA ASP A 108 -7.31 -11.57 0.86
C ASP A 108 -5.92 -12.13 0.55
N ASP A 109 -5.06 -11.33 -0.08
CA ASP A 109 -3.67 -11.71 -0.38
C ASP A 109 -2.87 -11.93 0.91
N TYR A 110 -3.07 -11.09 1.92
CA TYR A 110 -2.43 -11.27 3.23
C TYR A 110 -2.86 -12.57 3.91
N LEU A 111 -4.16 -12.84 3.95
CA LEU A 111 -4.70 -14.05 4.55
C LEU A 111 -4.23 -15.31 3.81
N ASN A 112 -4.14 -15.25 2.48
CA ASN A 112 -3.59 -16.32 1.66
C ASN A 112 -2.10 -16.54 1.92
N GLN A 113 -1.31 -15.46 2.03
CA GLN A 113 0.12 -15.52 2.35
C GLN A 113 0.36 -16.13 3.74
N MET A 114 -0.46 -15.76 4.72
CA MET A 114 -0.42 -16.33 6.06
C MET A 114 -0.75 -17.82 6.04
N THR A 115 -1.85 -18.21 5.39
CA THR A 115 -2.28 -19.61 5.27
C THR A 115 -1.19 -20.48 4.63
N PHE A 116 -0.55 -19.99 3.57
CA PHE A 116 0.55 -20.70 2.91
C PHE A 116 1.76 -20.89 3.85
N SER A 117 2.10 -19.86 4.62
CA SER A 117 3.24 -19.89 5.52
C SER A 117 3.03 -20.82 6.72
N VAL A 118 1.80 -20.87 7.25
CA VAL A 118 1.41 -21.81 8.32
C VAL A 118 1.47 -23.25 7.83
N LYS A 119 0.97 -23.55 6.62
CA LYS A 119 1.01 -24.90 6.04
C LYS A 119 2.42 -25.47 5.93
N ARG A 120 3.44 -24.62 5.73
CA ARG A 120 4.85 -25.04 5.65
C ARG A 120 5.44 -25.47 6.99
N LEU A 121 4.84 -25.08 8.10
CA LEU A 121 5.34 -25.36 9.45
C LEU A 121 5.00 -26.78 9.93
N GLY A 122 4.11 -27.49 9.22
CA GLY A 122 3.64 -28.82 9.59
C GLY A 122 2.56 -28.81 10.69
N GLN A 123 2.14 -30.00 11.11
CA GLN A 123 1.19 -30.17 12.22
C GLN A 123 1.93 -30.02 13.55
N ASN A 124 1.96 -28.81 14.10
CA ASN A 124 2.42 -28.55 15.46
C ASN A 124 1.21 -28.35 16.39
N ASN A 125 1.36 -28.73 17.66
CA ASN A 125 0.31 -28.65 18.69
C ASN A 125 -0.10 -27.22 19.09
N ASN A 126 0.52 -26.18 18.51
CA ASN A 126 0.26 -24.76 18.81
C ASN A 126 -0.19 -23.99 17.54
N THR A 127 -0.72 -24.67 16.51
CA THR A 127 -1.13 -24.02 15.24
C THR A 127 -2.42 -23.21 15.37
N GLU A 128 -3.20 -23.44 16.43
CA GLU A 128 -4.41 -22.68 16.75
C GLU A 128 -4.15 -21.17 16.97
N VAL A 129 -2.93 -20.80 17.40
CA VAL A 129 -2.54 -19.39 17.56
C VAL A 129 -2.69 -18.60 16.26
N PHE A 130 -2.54 -19.23 15.10
CA PHE A 130 -2.65 -18.54 13.82
C PHE A 130 -4.10 -18.15 13.50
N GLU A 131 -5.07 -19.01 13.87
CA GLU A 131 -6.48 -18.67 13.76
C GLU A 131 -6.87 -17.59 14.77
N TRP A 132 -6.35 -17.64 15.99
CA TRP A 132 -6.55 -16.56 16.97
C TRP A 132 -5.96 -15.24 16.49
N PHE A 133 -4.76 -15.28 15.92
CA PHE A 133 -4.11 -14.10 15.35
C PHE A 133 -4.95 -13.52 14.22
N LYS A 134 -5.41 -14.35 13.29
CA LYS A 134 -6.32 -13.95 12.20
C LYS A 134 -7.61 -13.34 12.72
N GLN A 135 -8.29 -13.98 13.67
CA GLN A 135 -9.62 -13.59 14.09
C GLN A 135 -9.63 -12.40 15.04
N TYR A 136 -8.66 -12.33 15.96
CA TYR A 136 -8.69 -11.36 17.05
C TYR A 136 -7.66 -10.23 16.87
N VAL A 137 -6.50 -10.52 16.28
CA VAL A 137 -5.43 -9.51 16.13
C VAL A 137 -5.56 -8.79 14.80
N VAL A 138 -5.65 -9.52 13.69
CA VAL A 138 -5.72 -8.94 12.34
C VAL A 138 -6.99 -8.11 12.12
N GLU A 139 -8.13 -8.56 12.66
CA GLU A 139 -9.42 -7.87 12.53
C GLU A 139 -9.57 -6.64 13.44
N SER A 140 -8.87 -6.62 14.57
CA SER A 140 -9.03 -5.57 15.60
C SER A 140 -7.95 -4.50 15.51
N ASN A 141 -6.74 -4.86 15.11
CA ASN A 141 -5.60 -3.94 15.01
C ASN A 141 -5.20 -3.74 13.54
N LEU A 142 -5.63 -2.59 13.00
CA LEU A 142 -5.31 -2.11 11.65
C LEU A 142 -4.03 -1.25 11.60
N GLY A 143 -3.32 -1.14 12.73
CA GLY A 143 -2.04 -0.45 12.81
C GLY A 143 -0.91 -1.23 12.15
N ASP A 144 0.26 -0.60 12.12
CA ASP A 144 1.52 -1.21 11.67
C ASP A 144 2.23 -1.99 12.79
N SER A 145 1.87 -1.72 14.05
CA SER A 145 2.45 -2.34 15.23
C SER A 145 1.45 -2.67 16.32
N ILE A 146 1.88 -3.53 17.25
CA ILE A 146 1.13 -3.96 18.43
C ILE A 146 2.07 -4.14 19.62
N GLY A 147 1.61 -3.74 20.81
CA GLY A 147 2.33 -3.96 22.06
C GLY A 147 2.18 -5.40 22.55
N HIS A 148 3.14 -5.89 23.34
CA HIS A 148 3.15 -7.26 23.84
C HIS A 148 1.91 -7.57 24.70
N GLU A 149 1.55 -6.67 25.61
CA GLU A 149 0.38 -6.85 26.48
C GLU A 149 -0.93 -6.87 25.66
N GLU A 150 -1.07 -5.96 24.69
CA GLU A 150 -2.22 -5.91 23.78
C GLU A 150 -2.31 -7.18 22.93
N LEU A 151 -1.19 -7.64 22.37
CA LEU A 151 -1.12 -8.88 21.60
C LEU A 151 -1.57 -10.08 22.43
N CYS A 152 -1.03 -10.23 23.65
CA CYS A 152 -1.40 -11.31 24.55
C CYS A 152 -2.87 -11.23 24.97
N SER A 153 -3.38 -10.01 25.21
CA SER A 153 -4.79 -9.78 25.52
C SER A 153 -5.70 -10.22 24.35
N LEU A 154 -5.40 -9.81 23.12
CA LEU A 154 -6.19 -10.19 21.94
C LEU A 154 -6.12 -11.69 21.65
N LEU A 155 -4.94 -12.31 21.77
CA LEU A 155 -4.84 -13.75 21.56
C LEU A 155 -5.59 -14.54 22.64
N SER A 156 -5.71 -14.01 23.86
CA SER A 156 -6.36 -14.71 24.98
C SER A 156 -7.84 -14.99 24.77
N TYR A 157 -8.51 -14.26 23.86
CA TYR A 157 -9.88 -14.58 23.44
C TYR A 157 -9.99 -15.96 22.77
N GLY A 158 -8.90 -16.47 22.18
CA GLY A 158 -8.85 -17.80 21.60
C GLY A 158 -8.52 -18.92 22.58
N GLY A 159 -7.82 -18.61 23.68
CA GLY A 159 -7.40 -19.61 24.66
C GLY A 159 -6.21 -19.17 25.53
N ARG A 160 -5.62 -20.13 26.26
CA ARG A 160 -4.51 -19.85 27.16
C ARG A 160 -3.23 -19.54 26.38
N ILE A 161 -2.65 -18.36 26.62
CA ILE A 161 -1.43 -17.91 25.96
C ILE A 161 -0.18 -18.44 26.65
N LYS A 162 0.80 -18.86 25.82
CA LYS A 162 2.14 -19.29 26.21
C LYS A 162 3.16 -18.48 25.42
N ASP A 163 4.36 -18.29 25.96
CA ASP A 163 5.44 -17.56 25.27
C ASP A 163 5.85 -18.19 23.92
N GLU A 164 5.65 -19.50 23.79
CA GLU A 164 5.84 -20.25 22.54
C GLU A 164 4.96 -19.71 21.40
N HIS A 165 3.76 -19.21 21.71
CA HIS A 165 2.81 -18.69 20.72
C HIS A 165 3.35 -17.42 20.04
N VAL A 166 3.87 -16.48 20.82
CA VAL A 166 4.45 -15.24 20.28
C VAL A 166 5.71 -15.56 19.48
N THR A 167 6.54 -16.46 19.99
CA THR A 167 7.71 -16.98 19.27
C THR A 167 7.32 -17.60 17.93
N LEU A 168 6.22 -18.35 17.86
CA LEU A 168 5.72 -18.96 16.64
C LEU A 168 5.30 -17.92 15.59
N LEU A 169 4.59 -16.87 16.00
CA LEU A 169 4.17 -15.77 15.13
C LEU A 169 5.37 -15.00 14.56
N ILE A 170 6.43 -14.82 15.34
CA ILE A 170 7.69 -14.21 14.89
C ILE A 170 8.41 -15.14 13.89
N ASN A 171 8.52 -16.44 14.22
CA ASN A 171 9.24 -17.40 13.39
C ASN A 171 8.61 -17.60 12.01
N VAL A 172 7.28 -17.54 11.91
CA VAL A 172 6.56 -17.59 10.62
C VAL A 172 6.63 -16.25 9.87
N GLY A 173 7.09 -15.18 10.53
CA GLY A 173 7.25 -13.86 9.93
C GLY A 173 5.93 -13.09 9.82
N LEU A 174 5.00 -13.30 10.75
CA LEU A 174 3.80 -12.46 10.91
C LEU A 174 4.08 -11.23 11.79
N LEU A 175 5.08 -11.37 12.68
CA LEU A 175 5.54 -10.32 13.57
C LEU A 175 7.05 -10.15 13.47
N THR A 176 7.53 -8.94 13.74
CA THR A 176 8.95 -8.63 13.85
C THR A 176 9.17 -7.71 15.04
N ARG A 177 10.06 -8.08 15.97
CA ARG A 177 10.38 -7.24 17.13
C ARG A 177 10.94 -5.89 16.68
N GLN A 178 10.48 -4.81 17.32
CA GLN A 178 11.11 -3.51 17.08
C GLN A 178 12.50 -3.48 17.72
N LEU A 179 13.42 -2.72 17.11
CA LEU A 179 14.77 -2.54 17.65
C LEU A 179 14.82 -1.56 18.83
N ILE A 180 13.89 -0.60 18.85
CA ILE A 180 13.86 0.48 19.85
C ILE A 180 13.12 0.02 21.10
N ASP A 181 11.97 -0.64 20.93
CA ASP A 181 11.15 -1.13 22.04
C ASP A 181 10.95 -2.67 21.92
N PRO A 182 11.56 -3.46 22.82
CA PRO A 182 11.44 -4.92 22.78
C PRO A 182 10.02 -5.43 23.10
N ASN A 183 9.16 -4.59 23.70
CA ASN A 183 7.76 -4.91 23.99
C ASN A 183 6.83 -4.56 22.83
N MET A 184 7.36 -4.08 21.70
CA MET A 184 6.60 -3.74 20.52
C MET A 184 6.95 -4.66 19.35
N TYR A 185 5.95 -4.96 18.54
CA TYR A 185 6.07 -5.78 17.34
C TYR A 185 5.53 -5.03 16.13
N TRP A 186 6.27 -5.04 15.02
CA TRP A 186 5.74 -4.68 13.70
C TRP A 186 4.99 -5.88 13.12
N PHE A 187 3.83 -5.63 12.52
CA PHE A 187 3.22 -6.61 11.62
C PHE A 187 4.08 -6.75 10.38
N SER A 188 4.26 -7.99 9.94
CA SER A 188 5.09 -8.30 8.77
C SER A 188 4.41 -9.28 7.83
N ILE A 189 4.86 -9.25 6.58
CA ILE A 189 4.46 -10.18 5.54
C ILE A 189 5.34 -11.44 5.69
N PRO A 190 4.74 -12.63 5.87
CA PRO A 190 5.51 -13.87 5.95
C PRO A 190 6.43 -14.06 4.74
N ASN A 191 7.68 -14.47 5.00
CA ASN A 191 8.73 -14.69 3.98
C ASN A 191 9.17 -13.43 3.19
N ILE A 192 8.86 -12.22 3.66
CA ILE A 192 9.20 -10.98 2.92
C ILE A 192 10.71 -10.69 2.86
N GLY A 193 11.50 -11.18 3.81
CA GLY A 193 12.92 -10.82 3.96
C GLY A 193 13.79 -11.09 2.73
N SER A 194 13.59 -12.21 2.03
CA SER A 194 14.32 -12.49 0.77
C SER A 194 13.96 -11.49 -0.32
N ILE A 195 12.68 -11.18 -0.45
CA ILE A 195 12.19 -10.23 -1.45
C ILE A 195 12.62 -8.80 -1.14
N LEU A 196 12.76 -8.40 0.13
CA LEU A 196 13.31 -7.09 0.48
C LEU A 196 14.77 -6.94 0.03
N LYS A 197 15.58 -7.99 0.18
CA LYS A 197 16.95 -7.99 -0.34
C LYS A 197 16.95 -7.82 -1.86
N ASP A 198 16.10 -8.55 -2.55
CA ASP A 198 16.00 -8.50 -4.01
C ASP A 198 15.42 -7.15 -4.50
N LEU A 199 14.53 -6.53 -3.73
CA LEU A 199 14.01 -5.18 -3.97
C LEU A 199 15.17 -4.16 -3.95
N LEU A 200 15.98 -4.18 -2.89
CA LEU A 200 17.13 -3.31 -2.74
C LEU A 200 18.17 -3.51 -3.85
N GLN A 201 18.39 -4.76 -4.26
CA GLN A 201 19.31 -5.07 -5.35
C GLN A 201 18.79 -4.60 -6.71
N GLY A 202 17.50 -4.78 -7.00
CA GLY A 202 16.87 -4.29 -8.23
C GLY A 202 16.88 -2.76 -8.34
N ARG A 203 16.61 -2.03 -7.23
CA ARG A 203 16.77 -0.56 -7.17
C ARG A 203 18.18 -0.13 -7.58
N LYS A 204 19.20 -0.77 -7.00
CA LYS A 204 20.63 -0.49 -7.30
C LYS A 204 20.98 -0.83 -8.76
N GLU A 205 20.50 -1.97 -9.26
CA GLU A 205 20.75 -2.41 -10.64
C GLU A 205 20.15 -1.43 -11.65
N LEU A 206 18.89 -1.03 -11.48
CA LEU A 206 18.22 -0.05 -12.33
C LEU A 206 18.94 1.31 -12.32
N LEU A 207 19.29 1.82 -11.14
CA LEU A 207 20.07 3.06 -11.03
C LEU A 207 21.44 2.93 -11.72
N SER A 208 22.07 1.75 -11.69
CA SER A 208 23.35 1.51 -12.36
C SER A 208 23.24 1.61 -13.89
N PHE A 209 22.12 1.18 -14.50
CA PHE A 209 21.91 1.31 -15.94
C PHE A 209 21.89 2.76 -16.39
N LEU A 210 21.31 3.64 -15.57
CA LEU A 210 21.22 5.06 -15.86
C LEU A 210 22.54 5.76 -15.52
N ASN A 211 23.12 5.53 -14.33
CA ASN A 211 24.32 6.23 -13.86
C ASN A 211 25.56 6.02 -14.76
N ARG A 212 25.63 4.91 -15.51
CA ARG A 212 26.71 4.65 -16.48
C ARG A 212 26.60 5.49 -17.77
N ARG A 213 25.49 6.19 -17.98
CA ARG A 213 25.27 7.05 -19.16
C ARG A 213 25.78 8.46 -18.88
N LYS A 214 26.31 9.13 -19.92
CA LYS A 214 26.81 10.53 -19.86
C LYS A 214 25.84 11.49 -19.17
N TYR A 215 24.53 11.36 -19.47
CA TYR A 215 23.49 12.25 -18.96
C TYR A 215 22.60 11.60 -17.88
N LYS A 216 22.96 10.40 -17.40
CA LYS A 216 22.20 9.64 -16.40
C LYS A 216 20.73 9.42 -16.74
N GLU A 217 20.46 9.19 -18.02
CA GLU A 217 19.11 9.08 -18.57
C GLU A 217 19.02 8.04 -19.70
N MET A 218 17.80 7.57 -19.95
CA MET A 218 17.47 6.62 -21.00
C MET A 218 15.98 6.70 -21.36
N LEU A 219 15.62 6.47 -22.63
CA LEU A 219 14.20 6.35 -23.01
C LEU A 219 13.54 5.20 -22.26
N LEU A 220 12.27 5.38 -21.88
CA LEU A 220 11.50 4.41 -21.08
C LEU A 220 11.35 3.07 -21.80
N THR A 221 10.93 3.07 -23.07
CA THR A 221 10.67 1.85 -23.84
C THR A 221 11.88 0.90 -23.94
N PRO A 222 13.11 1.34 -24.29
CA PRO A 222 14.27 0.45 -24.27
C PRO A 222 14.74 0.11 -22.85
N LEU A 223 14.43 0.94 -21.84
CA LEU A 223 14.75 0.64 -20.44
C LEU A 223 13.87 -0.48 -19.91
N GLU A 224 12.56 -0.45 -20.17
CA GLU A 224 11.58 -1.49 -19.78
C GLU A 224 11.92 -2.87 -20.36
N LYS A 225 12.57 -2.92 -21.54
CA LYS A 225 12.99 -4.16 -22.18
C LYS A 225 14.25 -4.79 -21.56
N LYS A 226 14.95 -4.08 -20.66
CA LYS A 226 16.10 -4.64 -19.96
C LYS A 226 15.63 -5.61 -18.88
N GLN A 227 16.25 -6.78 -18.84
CA GLN A 227 16.06 -7.73 -17.76
C GLN A 227 16.94 -7.35 -16.57
N LEU A 228 16.35 -7.36 -15.38
CA LEU A 228 17.07 -7.30 -14.11
C LEU A 228 17.60 -8.70 -13.80
N ARG A 229 18.83 -8.77 -13.30
CA ARG A 229 19.50 -10.03 -12.94
C ARG A 229 19.49 -10.27 -11.44
N LEU A 230 19.38 -9.19 -10.66
CA LEU A 230 19.50 -9.22 -9.21
C LEU A 230 18.16 -9.12 -8.48
N SER A 231 17.05 -9.08 -9.22
CA SER A 231 15.71 -9.00 -8.65
C SER A 231 14.72 -9.85 -9.44
N PRO A 232 13.87 -10.66 -8.78
CA PRO A 232 12.74 -11.31 -9.43
C PRO A 232 11.57 -10.34 -9.64
N LEU A 233 11.60 -9.17 -9.00
CA LEU A 233 10.66 -8.09 -9.27
C LEU A 233 11.03 -7.45 -10.62
N ASP A 234 10.07 -7.32 -11.52
CA ASP A 234 10.33 -6.93 -12.90
C ASP A 234 10.74 -5.45 -13.05
N MET A 235 11.22 -5.07 -14.24
CA MET A 235 11.67 -3.69 -14.50
C MET A 235 10.56 -2.65 -14.24
N ARG A 236 9.30 -3.00 -14.51
CA ARG A 236 8.16 -2.11 -14.31
C ARG A 236 7.91 -1.85 -12.82
N PHE A 237 8.04 -2.87 -11.99
CA PHE A 237 7.94 -2.76 -10.53
C PHE A 237 8.93 -1.71 -10.00
N HIS A 238 10.20 -1.83 -10.37
CA HIS A 238 11.26 -0.92 -9.91
C HIS A 238 11.16 0.48 -10.50
N LEU A 239 10.75 0.62 -11.76
CA LEU A 239 10.55 1.93 -12.38
C LEU A 239 9.47 2.72 -11.65
N ARG A 240 8.30 2.11 -11.38
CA ARG A 240 7.21 2.77 -10.63
C ARG A 240 7.66 3.20 -9.24
N ASP A 241 8.36 2.31 -8.53
CA ASP A 241 8.87 2.58 -7.19
C ASP A 241 9.86 3.75 -7.18
N LEU A 242 10.88 3.71 -8.06
CA LEU A 242 11.89 4.75 -8.09
C LEU A 242 11.39 6.10 -8.65
N ILE A 243 10.41 6.08 -9.55
CA ILE A 243 9.75 7.31 -10.02
C ILE A 243 8.93 7.92 -8.89
N GLY A 244 8.07 7.14 -8.23
CA GLY A 244 7.16 7.68 -7.22
C GLY A 244 7.82 7.97 -5.86
N SER A 245 8.97 7.34 -5.56
CA SER A 245 9.85 7.75 -4.46
C SER A 245 10.71 8.99 -4.79
N GLY A 246 10.72 9.43 -6.04
CA GLY A 246 11.43 10.64 -6.48
C GLY A 246 12.90 10.43 -6.84
N HIS A 247 13.42 9.21 -6.81
CA HIS A 247 14.78 8.89 -7.27
C HIS A 247 14.94 9.01 -8.78
N LEU A 248 13.85 8.83 -9.54
CA LEU A 248 13.79 9.01 -10.99
C LEU A 248 12.76 10.08 -11.36
N ARG A 249 13.00 10.78 -12.46
CA ARG A 249 12.04 11.71 -13.08
C ARG A 249 11.79 11.31 -14.52
N THR A 250 10.57 11.53 -14.97
CA THR A 250 10.14 11.32 -16.35
C THR A 250 9.98 12.66 -17.07
N LEU A 251 10.51 12.77 -18.30
CA LEU A 251 10.40 13.95 -19.15
C LEU A 251 9.81 13.53 -20.50
N GLN A 252 8.79 14.24 -20.97
CA GLN A 252 8.25 14.03 -22.31
C GLN A 252 9.21 14.64 -23.34
N THR A 253 9.60 13.87 -24.34
CA THR A 253 10.41 14.33 -25.47
C THR A 253 9.72 13.96 -26.79
N PRO A 254 10.11 14.56 -27.93
CA PRO A 254 9.54 14.21 -29.24
C PRO A 254 9.71 12.72 -29.61
N THR A 255 10.72 12.05 -29.07
CA THR A 255 11.02 10.63 -29.34
C THR A 255 10.47 9.67 -28.28
N GLY A 256 9.73 10.19 -27.30
CA GLY A 256 9.09 9.41 -26.24
C GLY A 256 9.43 9.90 -24.82
N ILE A 257 9.10 9.08 -23.83
CA ILE A 257 9.34 9.38 -22.41
C ILE A 257 10.79 9.07 -22.08
N LEU A 258 11.49 10.05 -21.52
CA LEU A 258 12.85 9.93 -21.02
C LEU A 258 12.84 9.76 -19.50
N VAL A 259 13.56 8.76 -18.99
CA VAL A 259 13.75 8.51 -17.56
C VAL A 259 15.14 8.98 -17.17
N ARG A 260 15.24 9.84 -16.15
CA ARG A 260 16.49 10.43 -15.67
C ARG A 260 16.61 10.25 -14.15
N VAL A 261 17.84 10.03 -13.68
CA VAL A 261 18.14 10.03 -12.24
C VAL A 261 17.93 11.45 -11.67
N SER A 262 17.15 11.57 -10.60
CA SER A 262 17.04 12.82 -9.85
C SER A 262 18.40 13.22 -9.31
N LYS A 263 18.75 14.48 -9.47
CA LYS A 263 19.84 15.06 -8.67
C LYS A 263 19.22 15.44 -7.32
N ASP A 264 19.88 15.03 -6.25
CA ASP A 264 19.69 15.65 -4.93
C ASP A 264 19.98 17.15 -5.03
#